data_AF-A0A0Q4V3L6-F1
#
_entry.id   AF-A0A0Q4V3L6-F1
#
_cell.length_a   1.000
_cell.length_b   1.000
_cell.length_c   1.000
_cell.angle_alpha   90.00
_cell.angle_beta   90.00
_cell.angle_gamma   90.00
#
_symmetry.space_group_name_H-M   'P 1'
#
loop_
_entity.id
_entity.type
_entity.pdbx_description
1 polymer ?
#
loop_
_entity_poly.entity_id
_entity_poly.type
_entity_poly.pdbx_seq_one_letter_code
_entity_poly.pdbx_strand_id
1 'polypeptide(L)'
;MTESTPNDDRRAGHAQASRPHGADLPHGADLPHGHGPGDHPAIERLHAELAAARRGIGHVEVMSPAHRDRVVAAIRSELPDAAGRTAHEVGGAATMAEILHFSGVDPARPAPSRAALRLWDAILTDVVEAIGAVR
;
A
#
# COMPACT_ATOMS: atom_id res chain seq x y z
N MET A 1 30.93 -70.05 22.76
CA MET A 1 31.17 -70.43 21.35
C MET A 1 30.71 -69.24 20.53
N THR A 2 31.63 -68.29 20.31
CA THR A 2 32.39 -68.07 19.04
C THR A 2 31.52 -67.28 18.05
N GLU A 3 31.93 -66.19 17.41
CA GLU A 3 33.24 -65.66 16.99
C GLU A 3 33.02 -64.17 16.59
N SER A 4 33.90 -63.25 17.00
CA SER A 4 34.95 -62.62 16.18
C SER A 4 34.48 -61.52 15.19
N THR A 5 34.80 -60.27 15.55
CA THR A 5 35.10 -59.12 14.68
C THR A 5 36.29 -59.40 13.74
N PRO A 6 36.77 -58.49 12.87
CA PRO A 6 36.20 -57.32 12.15
C PRO A 6 36.54 -57.36 10.63
N ASN A 7 36.08 -56.41 9.82
CA ASN A 7 36.95 -55.91 8.74
C ASN A 7 36.69 -54.45 8.39
N ASP A 8 37.80 -53.72 8.35
CA ASP A 8 37.98 -52.32 8.01
C ASP A 8 38.17 -52.19 6.47
N ASP A 9 38.19 -50.94 6.01
CA ASP A 9 38.81 -50.47 4.77
C ASP A 9 37.97 -50.52 3.47
N ARG A 10 37.46 -49.34 3.06
CA ARG A 10 37.97 -48.61 1.87
C ARG A 10 37.20 -47.31 1.58
N ARG A 11 37.85 -46.20 1.94
CA ARG A 11 38.29 -45.07 1.10
C ARG A 11 37.53 -44.73 -0.21
N ALA A 12 37.01 -43.50 -0.27
CA ALA A 12 36.90 -42.53 -1.39
C ALA A 12 35.57 -41.77 -1.24
N GLY A 13 35.42 -40.46 -1.35
CA GLY A 13 36.29 -39.34 -1.72
C GLY A 13 35.38 -38.10 -1.78
N HIS A 14 35.99 -36.92 -1.87
CA HIS A 14 35.38 -35.64 -2.29
C HIS A 14 34.38 -34.95 -1.35
N ALA A 15 34.86 -33.89 -0.68
CA ALA A 15 34.19 -32.60 -0.68
C ALA A 15 35.23 -31.49 -0.41
N GLN A 16 35.79 -30.94 -1.49
CA GLN A 16 36.52 -29.67 -1.46
C GLN A 16 35.52 -28.55 -1.14
N ALA A 17 35.76 -27.82 -0.06
CA ALA A 17 35.08 -26.56 0.23
C ALA A 17 35.66 -25.45 -0.67
N SER A 18 35.05 -25.25 -1.83
CA SER A 18 35.31 -24.09 -2.68
C SER A 18 34.66 -22.85 -2.07
N ARG A 19 35.49 -21.92 -1.57
CA ARG A 19 35.12 -20.52 -1.40
C ARG A 19 35.20 -19.84 -2.78
N PRO A 20 34.16 -19.17 -3.28
CA PRO A 20 34.35 -18.20 -4.34
C PRO A 20 34.75 -16.84 -3.76
N HIS A 21 35.94 -16.43 -4.15
CA HIS A 21 36.46 -15.07 -4.14
C HIS A 21 35.91 -14.33 -5.37
N GLY A 22 35.47 -13.09 -5.19
CA GLY A 22 35.28 -12.13 -6.28
C GLY A 22 33.91 -12.15 -6.96
N ALA A 23 33.02 -11.28 -6.50
CA ALA A 23 32.12 -10.56 -7.38
C ALA A 23 32.15 -9.09 -6.94
N ASP A 24 33.04 -8.32 -7.58
CA ASP A 24 32.92 -6.88 -7.72
C ASP A 24 31.47 -6.54 -8.04
N LEU A 25 30.78 -5.89 -7.10
CA LEU A 25 29.50 -5.26 -7.40
C LEU A 25 29.82 -3.99 -8.18
N PRO A 26 29.28 -3.79 -9.40
CA PRO A 26 29.38 -2.51 -10.06
C PRO A 26 28.67 -1.47 -9.20
N HIS A 27 29.46 -0.59 -8.58
CA HIS A 27 29.01 0.66 -7.99
C HIS A 27 28.62 1.60 -9.14
N GLY A 28 27.43 1.38 -9.70
CA GLY A 28 27.00 2.08 -10.91
C GLY A 28 25.61 1.72 -11.42
N ALA A 29 24.76 1.10 -10.59
CA ALA A 29 23.33 1.20 -10.81
C ALA A 29 22.89 2.50 -10.13
N ASP A 30 22.98 3.57 -10.89
CA ASP A 30 22.14 4.76 -10.76
C ASP A 30 20.69 4.26 -10.88
N LEU A 31 20.19 3.64 -9.81
CA LEU A 31 18.77 3.46 -9.63
C LEU A 31 18.26 4.90 -9.53
N PRO A 32 17.37 5.36 -10.43
CA PRO A 32 16.69 6.61 -10.15
C PRO A 32 16.13 6.41 -8.75
N HIS A 33 16.52 7.29 -7.82
CA HIS A 33 15.80 7.41 -6.57
C HIS A 33 14.36 7.62 -7.00
N GLY A 34 13.59 6.53 -6.97
CA GLY A 34 12.17 6.59 -7.13
C GLY A 34 11.75 7.44 -5.96
N HIS A 35 11.55 8.72 -6.24
CA HIS A 35 10.73 9.62 -5.46
C HIS A 35 9.57 8.75 -5.01
N GLY A 36 9.47 8.47 -3.72
CA GLY A 36 8.36 7.68 -3.24
C GLY A 36 7.09 8.39 -3.72
N PRO A 37 5.99 7.67 -3.99
CA PRO A 37 4.72 8.33 -4.31
C PRO A 37 4.38 9.46 -3.30
N GLY A 38 4.91 9.41 -2.08
CA GLY A 38 4.75 10.42 -1.03
C GLY A 38 5.51 11.74 -1.17
N ASP A 39 6.45 11.92 -2.09
CA ASP A 39 7.27 13.15 -2.09
C ASP A 39 6.72 14.27 -3.02
N HIS A 40 5.54 14.09 -3.62
CA HIS A 40 4.86 15.14 -4.42
C HIS A 40 3.77 15.83 -3.60
N PRO A 41 3.72 17.18 -3.54
CA PRO A 41 2.76 17.91 -2.69
C PRO A 41 1.28 17.64 -3.05
N ALA A 42 0.99 17.22 -4.27
CA ALA A 42 -0.35 16.76 -4.68
C ALA A 42 -0.76 15.44 -4.02
N ILE A 43 0.19 14.52 -3.84
CA ILE A 43 -0.03 13.24 -3.19
C ILE A 43 -0.18 13.43 -1.68
N GLU A 44 0.66 14.26 -1.06
CA GLU A 44 0.51 14.61 0.36
C GLU A 44 -0.86 15.23 0.67
N ARG A 45 -1.33 16.15 -0.18
CA ARG A 45 -2.68 16.73 -0.08
C ARG A 45 -3.75 15.64 -0.20
N LEU A 46 -3.67 14.78 -1.21
CA LEU A 46 -4.62 13.67 -1.38
C LEU A 46 -4.63 12.73 -0.16
N HIS A 47 -3.46 12.40 0.38
CA HIS A 47 -3.33 11.57 1.57
C HIS A 47 -4.01 12.22 2.79
N ALA A 48 -3.82 13.52 2.99
CA ALA A 48 -4.46 14.25 4.08
C ALA A 48 -6.00 14.25 3.95
N GLU A 49 -6.52 14.42 2.73
CA GLU A 49 -7.96 14.37 2.45
C GLU A 49 -8.53 12.95 2.68
N LEU A 50 -7.84 11.92 2.21
CA LEU A 50 -8.21 10.51 2.45
C LEU A 50 -8.26 10.21 3.96
N ALA A 51 -7.27 10.70 4.72
CA ALA A 51 -7.24 10.54 6.18
C ALA A 51 -8.36 11.31 6.88
N ALA A 52 -8.68 12.52 6.44
CA ALA A 52 -9.79 13.30 6.98
C ALA A 52 -11.15 12.62 6.70
N ALA A 53 -11.38 12.18 5.46
CA ALA A 53 -12.58 11.47 5.04
C ALA A 53 -12.77 10.16 5.82
N ARG A 54 -11.71 9.36 5.95
CA ARG A 54 -11.72 8.11 6.71
C ARG A 54 -12.09 8.35 8.18
N ARG A 55 -11.53 9.40 8.79
CA ARG A 55 -11.89 9.80 10.15
C ARG A 55 -13.35 10.23 10.24
N GLY A 56 -13.86 11.02 9.29
CA GLY A 56 -15.25 11.46 9.26
C GLY A 56 -16.22 10.29 9.20
N ILE A 57 -15.98 9.33 8.31
CA ILE A 57 -16.79 8.11 8.15
C ILE A 57 -16.79 7.26 9.43
N GLY A 58 -15.67 7.18 10.14
CA GLY A 58 -15.62 6.48 11.44
C GLY A 58 -16.55 7.08 12.51
N HIS A 59 -16.95 8.35 12.39
CA HIS A 59 -17.84 9.03 13.34
C HIS A 59 -19.29 9.14 12.85
N VAL A 60 -19.58 8.79 11.60
CA VAL A 60 -20.89 8.95 10.97
C VAL A 60 -22.03 8.29 11.77
N GLU A 61 -21.76 7.19 12.47
CA GLU A 61 -22.78 6.46 13.24
C GLU A 61 -23.21 7.15 14.53
N VAL A 62 -22.37 8.02 15.08
CA VAL A 62 -22.67 8.77 16.32
C VAL A 62 -23.18 10.19 16.02
N MET A 63 -23.27 10.57 14.74
CA MET A 63 -23.77 11.86 14.30
C MET A 63 -25.29 11.88 14.19
N SER A 64 -25.89 13.06 14.37
CA SER A 64 -27.29 13.26 14.02
C SER A 64 -27.51 13.07 12.51
N PRO A 65 -28.69 12.58 12.05
CA PRO A 65 -28.92 12.30 10.64
C PRO A 65 -28.61 13.49 9.70
N ALA A 66 -29.06 14.69 10.06
CA ALA A 66 -28.81 15.89 9.27
C ALA A 66 -27.33 16.33 9.25
N HIS A 67 -26.55 15.99 10.28
CA HIS A 67 -25.11 16.26 10.26
C HIS A 67 -24.36 15.21 9.46
N ARG A 68 -24.72 13.93 9.66
CA ARG A 68 -24.20 12.81 8.88
C ARG A 68 -24.37 13.04 7.38
N ASP A 69 -25.58 13.34 6.93
CA ASP A 69 -25.87 13.44 5.49
C ASP A 69 -25.07 14.58 4.85
N ARG A 70 -24.84 15.68 5.58
CA ARG A 70 -23.96 16.78 5.14
C ARG A 70 -22.49 16.36 5.05
N VAL A 71 -21.97 15.67 6.07
CA VAL A 71 -20.58 15.16 6.07
C VAL A 71 -20.37 14.16 4.93
N VAL A 72 -21.32 13.25 4.71
CA VAL A 72 -21.27 12.28 3.62
C VAL A 72 -21.30 12.99 2.26
N ALA A 73 -22.18 13.96 2.07
CA ALA A 73 -22.24 14.73 0.83
C ALA A 73 -20.94 15.50 0.56
N ALA A 74 -20.35 16.11 1.58
CA ALA A 74 -19.06 16.80 1.46
C ALA A 74 -17.95 15.83 1.02
N ILE A 75 -17.79 14.69 1.70
CA ILE A 75 -16.78 13.70 1.35
C ILE A 75 -16.95 13.18 -0.08
N ARG A 76 -18.19 12.91 -0.51
CA ARG A 76 -18.48 12.44 -1.88
C ARG A 76 -18.20 13.48 -2.97
N SER A 77 -18.14 14.76 -2.63
CA SER A 77 -17.74 15.81 -3.58
C SER A 77 -16.24 16.06 -3.53
N GLU A 78 -15.70 16.29 -2.34
CA GLU A 78 -14.34 16.80 -2.15
C GLU A 78 -13.28 15.76 -2.52
N LEU A 79 -13.53 14.49 -2.21
CA LEU A 79 -12.52 13.44 -2.39
C LEU A 79 -12.32 13.05 -3.86
N PRO A 80 -13.38 12.82 -4.68
CA PRO A 80 -13.22 12.62 -6.12
C PRO A 80 -12.59 13.84 -6.80
N ASP A 81 -12.97 15.06 -6.41
CA ASP A 81 -12.38 16.30 -6.95
C ASP A 81 -10.89 16.42 -6.61
N ALA A 82 -10.48 16.10 -5.38
CA ALA A 82 -9.08 16.09 -4.97
C ALA A 82 -8.29 15.03 -5.75
N ALA A 83 -8.82 13.82 -5.90
CA ALA A 83 -8.18 12.76 -6.66
C ALA A 83 -8.04 13.11 -8.15
N GLY A 84 -9.06 13.71 -8.77
CA GLY A 84 -9.01 14.20 -10.14
C GLY A 84 -7.92 15.27 -10.33
N ARG A 85 -7.82 16.24 -9.41
CA ARG A 85 -6.72 17.24 -9.44
C ARG A 85 -5.35 16.59 -9.29
N THR A 86 -5.19 15.66 -8.35
CA THR A 86 -3.92 14.94 -8.17
C THR A 86 -3.59 14.12 -9.42
N ALA A 87 -4.56 13.44 -10.03
CA ALA A 87 -4.37 12.70 -11.28
C ALA A 87 -3.98 13.61 -12.46
N HIS A 88 -4.50 14.84 -12.53
CA HIS A 88 -4.05 15.84 -13.50
C HIS A 88 -2.61 16.30 -13.24
N GLU A 89 -2.20 16.43 -11.99
CA GLU A 89 -0.87 16.94 -11.61
C GLU A 89 0.24 15.87 -11.72
N VAL A 90 -0.01 14.63 -11.27
CA VAL A 90 1.01 13.57 -11.17
C VAL A 90 0.69 12.31 -11.99
N GLY A 91 -0.44 12.30 -12.68
CA GLY A 91 -0.92 11.15 -13.45
C GLY A 91 -1.83 10.21 -12.65
N GLY A 92 -2.77 9.58 -13.35
CA GLY A 92 -3.73 8.65 -12.75
C GLY A 92 -3.09 7.42 -12.12
N ALA A 93 -2.00 6.89 -12.69
CA ALA A 93 -1.32 5.71 -12.15
C ALA A 93 -0.70 5.95 -10.76
N ALA A 94 -0.01 7.08 -10.57
CA ALA A 94 0.56 7.47 -9.28
C ALA A 94 -0.54 7.74 -8.24
N THR A 95 -1.61 8.40 -8.66
CA THR A 95 -2.79 8.68 -7.83
C THR A 95 -3.47 7.39 -7.35
N MET A 96 -3.65 6.41 -8.25
CA MET A 96 -4.22 5.11 -7.92
C MET A 96 -3.32 4.30 -6.98
N ALA A 97 -2.00 4.34 -7.17
CA ALA A 97 -1.06 3.68 -6.28
C ALA A 97 -1.19 4.21 -4.84
N GLU A 98 -1.36 5.52 -4.67
CA GLU A 98 -1.59 6.12 -3.35
C GLU A 98 -2.93 5.69 -2.72
N ILE A 99 -4.03 5.70 -3.50
CA ILE A 99 -5.34 5.27 -2.97
C ILE A 99 -5.31 3.81 -2.52
N LEU A 100 -4.65 2.93 -3.29
CA LEU A 100 -4.48 1.54 -2.93
C LEU A 100 -3.62 1.39 -1.67
N HIS A 101 -2.53 2.15 -1.57
CA HIS A 101 -1.70 2.20 -0.37
C HIS A 101 -2.52 2.62 0.86
N PHE A 102 -3.29 3.71 0.76
CA PHE A 102 -4.14 4.20 1.83
C PHE A 102 -5.24 3.21 2.23
N SER A 103 -5.84 2.50 1.26
CA SER A 103 -6.89 1.51 1.52
C SER A 103 -6.40 0.30 2.32
N GLY A 104 -5.09 0.01 2.29
CA GLY A 104 -4.45 -1.08 3.03
C GLY A 104 -3.97 -0.71 4.44
N VAL A 105 -3.99 0.57 4.82
CA VAL A 105 -3.34 1.07 6.05
C VAL A 105 -4.31 1.87 6.91
N ASP A 106 -5.00 1.20 7.84
CA ASP A 106 -5.38 1.86 9.10
C ASP A 106 -5.56 0.83 10.25
N PRO A 107 -4.47 0.45 10.95
CA PRO A 107 -4.52 -0.47 12.08
C PRO A 107 -4.81 0.22 13.44
N ALA A 108 -5.01 1.54 13.48
CA ALA A 108 -4.95 2.33 14.72
C ALA A 108 -6.32 2.67 15.34
N ARG A 109 -7.44 2.18 14.78
CA ARG A 109 -8.79 2.46 15.29
C ARG A 109 -9.63 1.20 15.47
N PRO A 110 -10.69 1.26 16.32
CA PRO A 110 -11.75 0.26 16.32
C PRO A 110 -12.20 0.02 14.88
N ALA A 111 -12.32 -1.25 14.50
CA ALA A 111 -12.72 -1.61 13.14
C ALA A 111 -14.02 -0.87 12.79
N PRO A 112 -14.06 -0.11 11.67
CA PRO A 112 -15.26 0.60 11.27
C PRO A 112 -16.42 -0.37 11.13
N SER A 113 -17.63 0.10 11.40
CA SER A 113 -18.82 -0.71 11.20
C SER A 113 -18.94 -1.17 9.74
N ARG A 114 -19.73 -2.23 9.51
CA ARG A 114 -20.03 -2.67 8.14
C ARG A 114 -20.71 -1.57 7.30
N ALA A 115 -21.48 -0.67 7.92
CA ALA A 115 -22.10 0.43 7.21
C ALA A 115 -21.07 1.48 6.78
N ALA A 116 -20.16 1.85 7.69
CA ALA A 116 -19.04 2.75 7.41
C ALA A 116 -18.11 2.19 6.32
N LEU A 117 -17.84 0.88 6.34
CA LEU A 117 -17.05 0.21 5.30
C LEU A 117 -17.71 0.26 3.92
N ARG A 118 -19.02 -0.01 3.82
CA ARG A 118 -19.74 0.09 2.54
C ARG A 118 -19.80 1.52 2.01
N LEU A 119 -19.96 2.50 2.90
CA LEU A 119 -19.93 3.90 2.52
C LEU A 119 -18.55 4.29 1.97
N TRP A 120 -17.48 3.85 2.64
CA TRP A 120 -16.12 4.07 2.18
C TRP A 120 -15.85 3.45 0.81
N ASP A 121 -16.30 2.21 0.58
CA ASP A 121 -16.17 1.52 -0.71
C ASP A 121 -16.90 2.25 -1.85
N ALA A 122 -18.11 2.75 -1.59
CA ALA A 122 -18.86 3.56 -2.55
C ALA A 122 -18.13 4.87 -2.89
N ILE A 123 -17.54 5.55 -1.89
CA ILE A 123 -16.74 6.76 -2.08
C ILE A 123 -15.48 6.45 -2.90
N LEU A 124 -14.78 5.35 -2.63
CA LEU A 124 -13.60 4.95 -3.40
C LEU A 124 -13.96 4.62 -4.85
N THR A 125 -15.16 4.08 -5.11
CA THR A 125 -15.66 3.90 -6.48
C THR A 125 -15.79 5.23 -7.20
N ASP A 126 -16.44 6.23 -6.58
CA ASP A 126 -16.59 7.59 -7.12
C ASP A 126 -15.20 8.22 -7.42
N VAL A 127 -14.21 7.99 -6.54
CA VAL A 127 -12.83 8.46 -6.71
C VAL A 127 -12.13 7.81 -7.91
N VAL A 128 -12.26 6.49 -8.09
CA VAL A 128 -11.66 5.77 -9.22
C VAL A 128 -12.25 6.26 -10.54
N GLU A 129 -13.56 6.49 -10.59
CA GLU A 129 -14.22 7.08 -11.75
C GLU A 129 -13.67 8.46 -12.09
N ALA A 130 -13.47 9.32 -11.09
CA ALA A 130 -12.89 10.65 -11.30
C ALA A 130 -11.46 10.59 -11.86
N ILE A 131 -10.63 9.66 -11.39
CA ILE A 131 -9.27 9.47 -11.92
C ILE A 131 -9.32 8.97 -13.37
N GLY A 132 -10.20 8.01 -13.68
CA GLY A 132 -10.36 7.48 -15.04
C GLY A 132 -10.92 8.50 -16.04
N ALA A 133 -11.57 9.55 -15.56
CA ALA A 133 -12.05 10.66 -16.39
C ALA A 133 -10.92 11.61 -16.84
N VAL A 134 -9.78 11.61 -16.13
CA VAL A 134 -8.59 12.39 -16.50
C VAL A 134 -7.90 11.71 -17.69
N ARG A 135 -7.81 12.43 -18.82
CA ARG A 135 -7.20 11.98 -20.08
C ARG A 135 -5.82 12.56 -20.30
#